data_AF-A0A0M0KF80-F1
#
_entry.id   AF-A0A0M0KF80-F1
#
_cell.length_a   1.000
_cell.length_b   1.000
_cell.length_c   1.000
_cell.angle_alpha   90.00
_cell.angle_beta   90.00
_cell.angle_gamma   90.00
#
_symmetry.space_group_name_H-M   'P 1'
#
loop_
_entity.id
_entity.type
_entity.pdbx_description
1 polymer ?
#
loop_
_entity_poly.entity_id
_entity_poly.type
_entity_poly.pdbx_seq_one_letter_code
_entity_poly.pdbx_strand_id
1 'polypeptide(L)'
;MGSASTTSAQTCLTCSRPECVVCSESEDSVVLIQCDEGHPICQVCLDKYILSNVKKLRETDYLPAKAETAQISEDGATLAFLRGACSCPLRGHGCGAAPFGDRLIALNVSDLTFAEYSEGKALLPIARKVDQVVQEGSELALLMPNARMCARCHYGPVELAAGSCNDLTMHHGEVRAPGRAPDTHSPSEDAMDSGAIASSRFS
;
A
#
# COMPACT_ATOMS: atom_id res chain seq x y z
N MET A 1 -51.97 -3.40 -49.44
CA MET A 1 -50.74 -3.93 -48.79
C MET A 1 -50.07 -2.75 -48.10
N GLY A 2 -49.78 -2.87 -46.80
CA GLY A 2 -49.09 -1.84 -46.02
C GLY A 2 -49.85 -1.40 -44.77
N SER A 3 -50.14 -2.34 -43.87
CA SER A 3 -50.66 -2.03 -42.54
C SER A 3 -49.57 -1.35 -41.72
N ALA A 4 -49.82 -0.13 -41.24
CA ALA A 4 -48.97 0.57 -40.30
C ALA A 4 -49.13 -0.07 -38.91
N SER A 5 -48.11 -0.83 -38.48
CA SER A 5 -48.03 -1.38 -37.13
C SER A 5 -47.52 -0.30 -36.18
N THR A 6 -48.44 0.24 -35.38
CA THR A 6 -48.14 1.06 -34.20
C THR A 6 -47.38 0.23 -33.17
N THR A 7 -46.16 0.63 -32.84
CA THR A 7 -45.39 0.07 -31.72
C THR A 7 -45.99 0.58 -30.42
N SER A 8 -46.89 -0.21 -29.85
CA SER A 8 -47.43 0.01 -28.51
C SER A 8 -46.34 -0.31 -27.49
N ALA A 9 -45.93 0.70 -26.71
CA ALA A 9 -45.06 0.51 -25.56
C ALA A 9 -45.83 -0.27 -24.49
N GLN A 10 -45.56 -1.57 -24.44
CA GLN A 10 -46.17 -2.48 -23.47
C GLN A 10 -45.51 -2.27 -22.10
N THR A 11 -46.05 -1.33 -21.32
CA THR A 11 -45.72 -1.17 -19.91
C THR A 11 -46.23 -2.37 -19.11
N CYS A 12 -45.31 -3.12 -18.51
CA CYS A 12 -45.56 -4.24 -17.61
C CYS A 12 -46.22 -3.74 -16.31
N LEU A 13 -47.48 -4.12 -16.10
CA LEU A 13 -48.34 -3.70 -14.97
C LEU A 13 -47.99 -4.36 -13.61
N THR A 14 -46.85 -5.04 -13.48
CA THR A 14 -46.44 -5.74 -12.25
C THR A 14 -44.95 -5.59 -11.91
N CYS A 15 -44.23 -4.66 -12.55
CA CYS A 15 -42.84 -4.38 -12.17
C CYS A 15 -42.79 -3.70 -10.80
N SER A 16 -42.67 -4.50 -9.74
CA SER A 16 -42.20 -4.02 -8.44
C SER A 16 -40.90 -3.26 -8.64
N ARG A 17 -40.83 -2.02 -8.13
CA ARG A 17 -39.62 -1.20 -8.25
C ARG A 17 -38.48 -1.92 -7.54
N PRO A 18 -37.27 -1.98 -8.12
CA PRO A 18 -36.13 -2.53 -7.40
C PRO A 18 -35.86 -1.65 -6.18
N GLU A 19 -35.76 -2.26 -4.99
CA GLU A 19 -35.46 -1.62 -3.72
C GLU A 19 -34.06 -1.98 -3.28
N CYS A 20 -33.32 -1.03 -2.69
CA CYS A 20 -31.98 -1.30 -2.16
C CYS A 20 -32.01 -2.44 -1.12
N VAL A 21 -31.15 -3.45 -1.27
CA VAL A 21 -31.08 -4.60 -0.35
C VAL A 21 -30.59 -4.25 1.06
N VAL A 22 -30.09 -3.03 1.26
CA VAL A 22 -29.54 -2.56 2.55
C VAL A 22 -30.53 -1.67 3.30
N CYS A 23 -31.16 -0.70 2.64
CA CYS A 23 -32.09 0.24 3.29
C CYS A 23 -33.57 0.01 2.95
N SER A 24 -33.88 -0.89 2.00
CA SER A 24 -35.24 -1.16 1.52
C SER A 24 -35.97 0.07 0.94
N GLU A 25 -35.22 1.11 0.59
CA GLU A 25 -35.76 2.30 -0.05
C GLU A 25 -35.66 2.15 -1.58
N SER A 26 -36.73 2.55 -2.28
CA SER A 26 -36.74 2.76 -3.73
C SER A 26 -36.88 4.26 -3.97
N GLU A 27 -35.87 4.87 -4.59
CA GLU A 27 -35.98 6.24 -5.07
C GLU A 27 -36.07 6.25 -6.59
N ASP A 28 -37.10 6.91 -7.10
CA ASP A 28 -37.43 7.03 -8.52
C ASP A 28 -36.29 7.60 -9.37
N SER A 29 -35.37 8.31 -8.73
CA SER A 29 -34.29 9.06 -9.37
C SER A 29 -32.90 8.48 -9.10
N VAL A 30 -32.78 7.44 -8.28
CA VAL A 30 -31.48 6.89 -7.88
C VAL A 30 -31.15 5.67 -8.72
N VAL A 31 -30.02 5.74 -9.42
CA VAL A 31 -29.44 4.58 -10.11
C VAL A 31 -29.04 3.56 -9.05
N LEU A 32 -29.65 2.37 -9.13
CA LEU A 32 -29.27 1.24 -8.28
C LEU A 32 -28.12 0.50 -8.94
N ILE A 33 -27.01 0.40 -8.20
CA ILE A 33 -25.89 -0.44 -8.57
C ILE A 33 -26.28 -1.89 -8.30
N GLN A 34 -25.90 -2.82 -9.17
CA GLN A 34 -26.22 -4.24 -9.00
C GLN A 34 -24.95 -5.08 -9.05
N CYS A 35 -24.92 -6.17 -8.29
CA CYS A 35 -23.95 -7.24 -8.52
C CYS A 35 -24.37 -8.09 -9.74
N ASP A 36 -23.51 -9.03 -10.15
CA ASP A 36 -23.78 -9.90 -11.31
C ASP A 36 -25.05 -10.76 -11.18
N GLU A 37 -25.50 -11.04 -9.94
CA GLU A 37 -26.76 -11.74 -9.66
C GLU A 37 -27.97 -10.81 -9.50
N GLY A 38 -27.82 -9.50 -9.73
CA GLY A 38 -28.93 -8.56 -9.79
C GLY A 38 -29.40 -7.98 -8.45
N HIS A 39 -28.65 -8.12 -7.35
CA HIS A 39 -29.01 -7.53 -6.06
C HIS A 39 -28.75 -6.00 -6.06
N PRO A 40 -29.79 -5.15 -5.99
CA PRO A 40 -29.65 -3.70 -6.07
C PRO A 40 -29.14 -3.06 -4.76
N ILE A 41 -28.23 -2.10 -4.89
CA ILE A 41 -27.73 -1.26 -3.80
C ILE A 41 -27.71 0.20 -4.24
N CYS A 42 -28.21 1.11 -3.41
CA CYS A 42 -28.08 2.54 -3.68
C CYS A 42 -26.66 3.03 -3.39
N GLN A 43 -26.25 4.11 -4.06
CA GLN A 43 -24.92 4.70 -3.91
C GLN A 43 -24.56 4.98 -2.44
N VAL A 44 -25.48 5.55 -1.66
CA VAL A 44 -25.26 5.89 -0.25
C VAL A 44 -24.96 4.65 0.60
N CYS A 45 -25.65 3.55 0.37
CA CYS A 45 -25.39 2.30 1.08
C CYS A 45 -24.09 1.65 0.62
N LEU A 46 -23.77 1.72 -0.67
CA LEU A 46 -22.51 1.22 -1.21
C LEU A 46 -21.31 1.96 -0.62
N ASP A 47 -21.38 3.30 -0.52
CA ASP A 47 -20.37 4.14 0.12
C ASP A 47 -20.07 3.67 1.55
N LYS A 48 -21.11 3.62 2.39
CA LYS A 48 -20.99 3.21 3.80
C LYS A 48 -20.48 1.78 3.94
N TYR A 49 -20.92 0.89 3.07
CA TYR A 49 -20.53 -0.51 3.07
C TYR A 49 -19.03 -0.67 2.75
N ILE A 50 -18.54 0.01 1.72
CA ILE A 50 -17.12 -0.02 1.34
C ILE A 50 -16.25 0.53 2.47
N LEU A 51 -16.59 1.70 3.03
CA LEU A 51 -15.85 2.29 4.14
C LEU A 51 -15.80 1.36 5.36
N SER A 52 -16.91 0.68 5.65
CA SER A 52 -16.96 -0.32 6.73
C SER A 52 -16.06 -1.52 6.45
N ASN A 53 -15.99 -1.99 5.21
CA ASN A 53 -15.10 -3.09 4.82
C ASN A 53 -13.63 -2.69 4.90
N VAL A 54 -13.26 -1.51 4.40
CA VAL A 54 -11.89 -0.98 4.49
C VAL A 54 -11.48 -0.83 5.95
N LYS A 55 -12.36 -0.31 6.81
CA LYS A 55 -12.10 -0.23 8.25
C LYS A 55 -11.82 -1.59 8.88
N LYS A 56 -12.68 -2.60 8.62
CA LYS A 56 -12.46 -3.98 9.10
C LYS A 56 -11.14 -4.56 8.59
N LEU A 57 -10.77 -4.26 7.34
CA LEU A 57 -9.53 -4.73 6.75
C LEU A 57 -8.31 -4.09 7.42
N ARG A 58 -8.35 -2.79 7.73
CA ARG A 58 -7.30 -2.08 8.48
C ARG A 58 -7.10 -2.63 9.90
N GLU A 59 -8.19 -3.07 10.54
CA GLU A 59 -8.18 -3.68 11.87
C GLU A 59 -7.74 -5.16 11.85
N THR A 60 -7.46 -5.73 10.67
CA THR A 60 -7.06 -7.14 10.55
C THR A 60 -5.56 -7.32 10.78
N ASP A 61 -5.18 -7.93 11.90
CA ASP A 61 -3.78 -8.30 12.15
C ASP A 61 -3.33 -9.48 11.28
N TYR A 62 -2.02 -9.57 11.05
CA TYR A 62 -1.36 -10.69 10.34
C TYR A 62 -1.98 -10.96 8.95
N LEU A 63 -2.23 -9.89 8.18
CA LEU A 63 -2.83 -9.96 6.84
C LEU A 63 -2.19 -11.02 5.92
N PRO A 64 -0.85 -11.12 5.79
CA PRO A 64 -0.22 -12.10 4.91
C PRO A 64 -0.58 -13.54 5.28
N ALA A 65 -0.44 -13.91 6.55
CA ALA A 65 -0.72 -15.25 7.05
C ALA A 65 -2.20 -15.64 6.92
N LYS A 66 -3.12 -14.71 7.20
CA LYS A 66 -4.56 -14.94 6.99
C LYS A 66 -4.90 -15.13 5.51
N ALA A 67 -4.27 -14.37 4.62
CA ALA A 67 -4.49 -14.49 3.19
C ALA A 67 -3.96 -15.81 2.64
N GLU A 68 -2.80 -16.27 3.12
CA GLU A 68 -2.26 -17.58 2.80
C GLU A 68 -3.18 -18.70 3.31
N THR A 69 -3.64 -18.62 4.56
CA THR A 69 -4.58 -19.60 5.13
C THR A 69 -5.86 -19.69 4.28
N ALA A 70 -6.45 -18.55 3.91
CA ALA A 70 -7.64 -18.51 3.06
C ALA A 70 -7.38 -19.06 1.66
N GLN A 71 -6.17 -18.89 1.12
CA GLN A 71 -5.77 -19.47 -0.16
C GLN A 71 -5.63 -21.00 -0.06
N ILE A 72 -5.01 -21.51 1.00
CA ILE A 72 -4.84 -22.96 1.24
C ILE A 72 -6.19 -23.64 1.47
N SER A 73 -7.10 -22.99 2.20
CA SER A 73 -8.44 -23.52 2.48
C SER A 73 -9.43 -23.32 1.33
N GLU A 74 -9.00 -22.78 0.19
CA GLU A 74 -9.85 -22.43 -0.96
C GLU A 74 -11.04 -21.51 -0.59
N ASP A 75 -10.88 -20.71 0.48
CA ASP A 75 -11.86 -19.72 0.90
C ASP A 75 -11.71 -18.44 0.06
N GLY A 76 -12.24 -18.51 -1.17
CA GLY A 76 -12.26 -17.39 -2.09
C GLY A 76 -13.01 -16.17 -1.56
N ALA A 77 -13.89 -16.34 -0.55
CA ALA A 77 -14.61 -15.22 0.04
C ALA A 77 -13.73 -14.40 0.97
N THR A 78 -13.11 -15.07 1.94
CA THR A 78 -12.15 -14.45 2.85
C THR A 78 -10.95 -13.90 2.08
N LEU A 79 -10.43 -14.64 1.09
CA LEU A 79 -9.31 -14.17 0.28
C LEU A 79 -9.65 -12.91 -0.53
N ALA A 80 -10.87 -12.79 -1.07
CA ALA A 80 -11.30 -11.58 -1.76
C ALA A 80 -11.36 -10.38 -0.80
N PHE A 81 -11.93 -10.56 0.39
CA PHE A 81 -11.98 -9.52 1.42
C PHE A 81 -10.57 -9.07 1.83
N LEU A 82 -9.66 -10.01 2.11
CA LEU A 82 -8.28 -9.71 2.51
C LEU A 82 -7.47 -9.01 1.41
N ARG A 83 -7.85 -9.20 0.14
CA ARG A 83 -7.30 -8.45 -1.00
C ARG A 83 -7.89 -7.04 -1.15
N GLY A 84 -8.80 -6.63 -0.27
CA GLY A 84 -9.52 -5.35 -0.37
C GLY A 84 -10.64 -5.34 -1.41
N ALA A 85 -11.04 -6.50 -1.95
CA ALA A 85 -12.17 -6.56 -2.85
C ALA A 85 -13.49 -6.42 -2.05
N CYS A 86 -14.46 -5.72 -2.63
CA CYS A 86 -15.79 -5.55 -2.03
C CYS A 86 -16.80 -6.45 -2.74
N SER A 87 -17.47 -7.32 -2.00
CA SER A 87 -18.52 -8.20 -2.53
C SER A 87 -19.92 -7.64 -2.27
N CYS A 88 -20.94 -8.24 -2.90
CA CYS A 88 -22.33 -7.97 -2.55
C CYS A 88 -22.56 -8.18 -1.04
N PRO A 89 -23.32 -7.31 -0.33
CA PRO A 89 -23.67 -7.50 1.08
C PRO A 89 -24.41 -8.82 1.35
N LEU A 90 -25.09 -9.37 0.35
CA LEU A 90 -25.80 -10.66 0.44
C LEU A 90 -24.91 -11.87 0.13
N ARG A 91 -23.60 -11.67 -0.04
CA ARG A 91 -22.68 -12.77 -0.31
C ARG A 91 -22.64 -13.73 0.88
N GLY A 92 -22.80 -15.03 0.61
CA GLY A 92 -22.95 -16.06 1.64
C GLY A 92 -24.37 -16.16 2.23
N HIS A 93 -25.27 -15.27 1.82
CA HIS A 93 -26.69 -15.26 2.20
C HIS A 93 -27.60 -15.48 0.98
N GLY A 94 -27.17 -16.33 0.05
CA GLY A 94 -27.87 -16.59 -1.21
C GLY A 94 -27.27 -15.89 -2.42
N CYS A 95 -26.30 -14.98 -2.24
CA CYS A 95 -25.54 -14.41 -3.35
C CYS A 95 -24.16 -15.08 -3.53
N GLY A 96 -23.87 -15.53 -4.75
CA GLY A 96 -22.59 -16.10 -5.18
C GLY A 96 -21.78 -15.20 -6.11
N ALA A 97 -22.26 -13.96 -6.38
CA ALA A 97 -21.64 -13.04 -7.32
C ALA A 97 -20.17 -12.75 -6.97
N ALA A 98 -19.37 -12.51 -8.02
CA ALA A 98 -18.00 -12.05 -7.87
C ALA A 98 -17.96 -10.70 -7.14
N PRO A 99 -16.81 -10.35 -6.52
CA PRO A 99 -16.62 -9.00 -6.01
C PRO A 99 -16.85 -7.95 -7.10
N PHE A 100 -17.35 -6.78 -6.70
CA PHE A 100 -17.54 -5.65 -7.60
C PHE A 100 -16.22 -5.27 -8.27
N GLY A 101 -16.26 -5.02 -9.58
CA GLY A 101 -15.09 -4.55 -10.31
C GLY A 101 -14.70 -3.13 -9.90
N ASP A 102 -13.39 -2.85 -9.87
CA ASP A 102 -12.83 -1.56 -9.46
C ASP A 102 -13.45 -0.39 -10.25
N ARG A 103 -13.72 -0.58 -11.56
CA ARG A 103 -14.40 0.41 -12.41
C ARG A 103 -15.83 0.71 -11.96
N LEU A 104 -16.58 -0.30 -11.57
CA LEU A 104 -17.96 -0.12 -11.10
C LEU A 104 -17.95 0.65 -9.79
N ILE A 105 -17.03 0.32 -8.87
CA ILE A 105 -16.86 1.08 -7.63
C ILE A 105 -16.51 2.53 -7.96
N ALA A 106 -15.47 2.79 -8.76
CA ALA A 106 -15.02 4.14 -9.11
C ALA A 106 -16.11 5.04 -9.71
N LEU A 107 -17.04 4.47 -10.49
CA LEU A 107 -18.10 5.22 -11.15
C LEU A 107 -19.30 5.53 -10.25
N ASN A 108 -19.45 4.84 -9.12
CA ASN A 108 -20.70 4.84 -8.35
C ASN A 108 -20.52 5.19 -6.88
N VAL A 109 -19.33 5.62 -6.45
CA VAL A 109 -19.03 6.00 -5.07
C VAL A 109 -18.41 7.39 -5.05
N SER A 110 -18.36 8.01 -3.88
CA SER A 110 -17.67 9.31 -3.76
C SER A 110 -16.15 9.17 -3.98
N ASP A 111 -15.49 10.24 -4.44
CA ASP A 111 -14.03 10.25 -4.61
C ASP A 111 -13.30 9.89 -3.30
N LEU A 112 -13.82 10.35 -2.17
CA LEU A 112 -13.29 10.04 -0.84
C LEU A 112 -13.42 8.54 -0.54
N THR A 113 -14.59 7.94 -0.81
CA THR A 113 -14.79 6.49 -0.65
C THR A 113 -13.85 5.70 -1.56
N PHE A 114 -13.67 6.14 -2.81
CA PHE A 114 -12.80 5.44 -3.74
C PHE A 114 -11.33 5.51 -3.34
N ALA A 115 -10.87 6.64 -2.80
CA ALA A 115 -9.52 6.76 -2.24
C ALA A 115 -9.30 5.76 -1.10
N GLU A 116 -10.22 5.71 -0.12
CA GLU A 116 -10.17 4.75 0.99
C GLU A 116 -10.20 3.29 0.51
N TYR A 117 -11.02 2.98 -0.49
CA TYR A 117 -11.08 1.67 -1.14
C TYR A 117 -9.73 1.29 -1.78
N SER A 118 -9.13 2.23 -2.52
CA SER A 118 -7.85 2.02 -3.20
C SER A 118 -6.70 1.78 -2.21
N GLU A 119 -6.69 2.48 -1.08
CA GLU A 119 -5.76 2.24 0.01
C GLU A 119 -5.98 0.85 0.63
N GLY A 120 -7.24 0.46 0.86
CA GLY A 120 -7.59 -0.87 1.35
C GLY A 120 -7.03 -2.00 0.48
N LYS A 121 -7.12 -1.85 -0.85
CA LYS A 121 -6.54 -2.80 -1.83
C LYS A 121 -5.02 -2.89 -1.75
N ALA A 122 -4.34 -1.82 -1.34
CA ALA A 122 -2.89 -1.79 -1.21
C ALA A 122 -2.36 -2.45 0.07
N LEU A 123 -3.22 -2.64 1.09
CA LEU A 123 -2.80 -3.16 2.41
C LEU A 123 -2.11 -4.53 2.33
N LEU A 124 -2.73 -5.51 1.66
CA LEU A 124 -2.16 -6.86 1.59
C LEU A 124 -0.84 -6.91 0.79
N PRO A 125 -0.72 -6.31 -0.42
CA PRO A 125 0.55 -6.22 -1.13
C PRO A 125 1.66 -5.56 -0.30
N ILE A 126 1.36 -4.46 0.39
CA ILE A 126 2.33 -3.77 1.25
C ILE A 126 2.73 -4.68 2.41
N ALA A 127 1.76 -5.28 3.11
CA ALA A 127 2.02 -6.18 4.24
C ALA A 127 2.90 -7.36 3.83
N ARG A 128 2.66 -7.96 2.64
CA ARG A 128 3.51 -9.02 2.09
C ARG A 128 4.93 -8.55 1.81
N LYS A 129 5.10 -7.33 1.27
CA LYS A 129 6.44 -6.81 0.99
C LYS A 129 7.20 -6.52 2.28
N VAL A 130 6.52 -6.01 3.31
CA VAL A 130 7.11 -5.80 4.64
C VAL A 130 7.54 -7.14 5.24
N ASP A 131 6.67 -8.14 5.24
CA ASP A 131 6.94 -9.48 5.77
C ASP A 131 8.16 -10.13 5.09
N GLN A 132 8.22 -10.05 3.76
CA GLN A 132 9.38 -10.50 2.98
C GLN A 132 10.69 -9.82 3.42
N VAL A 133 10.69 -8.49 3.52
CA VAL A 133 11.90 -7.73 3.90
C VAL A 133 12.34 -8.07 5.32
N VAL A 134 11.39 -8.29 6.24
CA VAL A 134 11.70 -8.72 7.61
C VAL A 134 12.33 -10.11 7.61
N GLN A 135 11.77 -11.05 6.85
CA GLN A 135 12.32 -12.40 6.75
C GLN A 135 13.72 -12.40 6.14
N GLU A 136 13.92 -11.75 4.99
CA GLU A 136 15.22 -11.63 4.33
C GLU A 136 16.26 -10.98 5.25
N GLY A 137 15.87 -9.94 6.00
CA GLY A 137 16.73 -9.32 7.00
C GLY A 137 17.12 -10.27 8.14
N SER A 138 16.19 -11.12 8.59
CA SER A 138 16.45 -12.12 9.63
C SER A 138 17.38 -13.23 9.14
N GLU A 139 17.21 -13.70 7.90
CA GLU A 139 18.07 -14.70 7.27
C GLU A 139 19.48 -14.16 7.07
N LEU A 140 19.61 -12.91 6.61
CA LEU A 140 20.89 -12.24 6.46
C LEU A 140 21.62 -12.09 7.79
N ALA A 141 20.90 -11.79 8.87
CA ALA A 141 21.46 -11.71 10.21
C ALA A 141 21.99 -13.07 10.71
N LEU A 142 21.40 -14.18 10.30
CA LEU A 142 21.90 -15.53 10.63
C LEU A 142 23.14 -15.91 9.82
N LEU A 143 23.17 -15.56 8.52
CA LEU A 143 24.33 -15.82 7.65
C LEU A 143 25.53 -14.96 8.04
N MET A 144 25.27 -13.73 8.46
CA MET A 144 26.28 -12.70 8.72
C MET A 144 26.17 -12.17 10.17
N PRO A 145 26.34 -13.01 11.21
CA PRO A 145 26.00 -12.66 12.60
C PRO A 145 26.83 -11.52 13.18
N ASN A 146 28.01 -11.26 12.60
CA ASN A 146 28.90 -10.18 13.01
C ASN A 146 28.84 -8.97 12.06
N ALA A 147 28.04 -9.05 11.00
CA ALA A 147 27.98 -7.99 10.02
C ALA A 147 27.16 -6.82 10.54
N ARG A 148 27.76 -5.65 10.41
CA ARG A 148 27.26 -4.39 10.98
C ARG A 148 27.33 -3.31 9.91
N MET A 149 26.46 -2.32 10.05
CA MET A 149 26.61 -1.07 9.31
C MET A 149 27.95 -0.44 9.72
N CYS A 150 28.74 -0.01 8.76
CA CYS A 150 29.98 0.69 9.05
C CYS A 150 29.68 1.99 9.81
N ALA A 151 30.28 2.17 10.99
CA ALA A 151 30.05 3.35 11.83
C ALA A 151 30.54 4.68 11.22
N ARG A 152 31.34 4.62 10.14
CA ARG A 152 31.94 5.81 9.50
C ARG A 152 31.18 6.28 8.26
N CYS A 153 30.66 5.35 7.45
CA CYS A 153 29.92 5.69 6.23
C CYS A 153 28.43 5.29 6.27
N HIS A 154 27.99 4.59 7.31
CA HIS A 154 26.63 4.04 7.44
C HIS A 154 26.20 3.20 6.23
N TYR A 155 27.16 2.52 5.59
CA TYR A 155 26.93 1.46 4.60
C TYR A 155 27.33 0.10 5.19
N GLY A 156 26.56 -0.94 4.89
CA GLY A 156 26.79 -2.32 5.37
C GLY A 156 25.67 -3.24 4.92
N PRO A 157 25.83 -4.57 5.07
CA PRO A 157 26.62 -5.23 6.13
C PRO A 157 28.09 -5.49 5.76
N VAL A 158 29.03 -5.18 6.67
CA VAL A 158 30.46 -5.54 6.52
C VAL A 158 30.89 -6.59 7.54
N GLU A 159 31.60 -7.60 7.05
CA GLU A 159 32.00 -8.80 7.78
C GLU A 159 33.43 -8.69 8.34
N LEU A 160 33.78 -7.58 8.99
CA LEU A 160 35.16 -7.35 9.43
C LEU A 160 35.26 -6.81 10.86
N ALA A 161 36.30 -7.29 11.56
CA ALA A 161 36.71 -6.82 12.87
C ALA A 161 36.86 -5.28 12.87
N ALA A 162 36.49 -4.64 13.98
CA ALA A 162 36.58 -3.19 14.14
C ALA A 162 37.92 -2.65 13.61
N GLY A 163 37.91 -1.87 12.53
CA GLY A 163 39.11 -1.22 11.97
C GLY A 163 39.40 -1.40 10.48
N SER A 164 38.66 -2.23 9.73
CA SER A 164 38.95 -2.49 8.30
C SER A 164 38.45 -1.42 7.30
N CYS A 165 37.90 -0.30 7.78
CA CYS A 165 37.29 0.76 6.96
C CYS A 165 38.28 1.56 6.09
N ASN A 166 39.57 1.19 6.06
CA ASN A 166 40.62 1.94 5.37
C ASN A 166 40.89 1.44 3.94
N ASP A 167 40.36 0.27 3.54
CA ASP A 167 40.42 -0.20 2.15
C ASP A 167 39.06 -0.05 1.47
N LEU A 168 38.85 1.12 0.87
CA LEU A 168 37.60 1.49 0.17
C LEU A 168 37.37 0.64 -1.09
N THR A 169 38.44 0.09 -1.68
CA THR A 169 38.39 -0.80 -2.84
C THR A 169 37.69 -2.12 -2.49
N MET A 170 37.97 -2.67 -1.31
CA MET A 170 37.27 -3.84 -0.78
C MET A 170 35.87 -3.51 -0.22
N HIS A 171 35.55 -2.24 0.06
CA HIS A 171 34.32 -1.86 0.78
C HIS A 171 33.19 -1.30 -0.11
N HIS A 172 33.51 -0.54 -1.16
CA HIS A 172 32.51 0.08 -2.05
C HIS A 172 32.56 -0.43 -3.50
N GLY A 173 33.57 -1.24 -3.86
CA GLY A 173 33.80 -1.65 -5.25
C GLY A 173 34.15 -0.50 -6.21
N GLU A 174 34.21 0.74 -5.72
CA GLU A 174 34.63 1.91 -6.48
C GLU A 174 36.16 2.05 -6.46
N VAL A 175 36.78 2.07 -7.63
CA VAL A 175 38.16 2.54 -7.81
C VAL A 175 38.10 4.07 -7.95
N ARG A 176 38.36 4.81 -6.87
CA ARG A 176 38.67 6.24 -7.02
C ARG A 176 40.06 6.35 -7.64
N ALA A 177 40.14 6.99 -8.81
CA ALA A 177 41.42 7.34 -9.41
C ALA A 177 42.31 8.07 -8.38
N PRO A 178 43.63 7.81 -8.34
CA PRO A 178 44.50 8.39 -7.33
C PRO A 178 44.45 9.91 -7.44
N GLY A 179 43.76 10.54 -6.48
CA GLY A 179 43.77 11.97 -6.29
C GLY A 179 45.16 12.37 -5.83
N ARG A 180 45.81 13.20 -6.67
CA ARG A 180 46.94 14.10 -6.43
C ARG A 180 47.56 14.05 -5.03
N ALA A 181 48.88 13.82 -5.01
CA ALA A 181 49.77 13.84 -3.87
C ALA A 181 49.56 15.05 -2.92
N PRO A 182 49.87 14.90 -1.62
CA PRO A 182 49.88 16.03 -0.69
C PRO A 182 51.00 17.00 -1.09
N ASP A 183 50.65 18.26 -1.34
CA ASP A 183 51.63 19.34 -1.47
C ASP A 183 52.27 19.57 -0.09
N THR A 184 53.49 19.06 0.10
CA THR A 184 54.35 19.40 1.24
C THR A 184 55.62 20.10 0.78
N HIS A 185 55.99 21.12 1.57
CA HIS A 185 57.19 21.99 1.56
C HIS A 185 57.05 23.31 0.78
N SER A 186 57.43 24.47 1.34
CA SER A 186 58.44 24.71 2.40
C SER A 186 58.26 26.06 3.11
N PRO A 187 58.86 26.24 4.31
CA PRO A 187 58.88 27.50 5.06
C PRO A 187 60.00 28.43 4.60
N SER A 188 59.83 29.73 4.79
CA SER A 188 60.93 30.70 4.92
C SER A 188 60.54 31.81 5.88
N GLU A 189 61.35 31.96 6.92
CA GLU A 189 61.31 32.95 7.99
C GLU A 189 61.51 34.38 7.44
N ASP A 190 60.75 35.36 7.95
CA ASP A 190 61.30 36.58 8.58
C ASP A 190 60.21 37.61 8.94
N ALA A 191 60.53 38.39 9.97
CA ALA A 191 59.90 39.65 10.44
C ALA A 191 58.76 39.57 11.48
N MET A 192 59.20 39.48 12.74
CA MET A 192 58.88 40.38 13.87
C MET A 192 57.76 41.42 13.65
N ASP A 193 56.79 41.49 14.57
CA ASP A 193 56.66 42.57 15.58
C ASP A 193 55.22 42.70 16.17
N SER A 194 55.18 42.79 17.51
CA SER A 194 54.22 43.49 18.40
C SER A 194 52.72 43.11 18.54
N GLY A 195 52.40 42.69 19.78
CA GLY A 195 51.24 43.13 20.59
C GLY A 195 49.90 42.38 20.38
N ALA A 196 49.03 42.13 21.35
CA ALA A 196 48.96 42.38 22.79
C ALA A 196 47.79 41.52 23.36
N ILE A 197 48.02 40.90 24.53
CA ILE A 197 47.06 40.62 25.62
C ILE A 197 45.55 40.91 25.44
N ALA A 198 44.70 39.88 25.66
CA ALA A 198 43.51 39.99 26.53
C ALA A 198 42.90 38.61 26.88
N SER A 199 42.92 38.31 28.18
CA SER A 199 42.11 37.30 28.87
C SER A 199 40.65 37.74 28.98
N SER A 200 39.69 36.80 28.90
CA SER A 200 38.58 36.73 29.88
C SER A 200 37.68 35.51 29.65
N ARG A 201 37.44 34.81 30.76
CA ARG A 201 36.46 33.74 30.99
C ARG A 201 35.06 34.34 31.20
N PHE A 202 34.02 33.63 30.81
CA PHE A 202 32.63 33.71 31.29
C PHE A 202 31.97 32.37 30.84
N SER A 203 31.19 31.63 31.61
CA SER A 203 30.78 31.66 33.02
C SER A 203 30.29 30.25 33.37
#